data_AF-A0A2E9WJ19-F1
#
_entry.id   AF-A0A2E9WJ19-F1
#
_cell.length_a   1.000
_cell.length_b   1.000
_cell.length_c   1.000
_cell.angle_alpha   90.00
_cell.angle_beta   90.00
_cell.angle_gamma   90.00
#
_symmetry.space_group_name_H-M   'P 1'
#
loop_
_entity.id
_entity.type
_entity.pdbx_description
1 polymer ?
#
loop_
_entity_poly.entity_id
_entity_poly.type
_entity_poly.pdbx_seq_one_letter_code
_entity_poly.pdbx_strand_id
1 'polypeptide(L)'
;MNNVIIIKKNSISLLDSSSNSIKWTIEESNTILGTYRLDNYIFLYTFNGWTTNYTSLIDLNTGKFYWRDKSLSIVSNCIAIDNKIYFVNKKFKIISIEIESGKEIFEEKFPYKKWYSSVYPQLVVYDGKILAYTKKNIVKVDIHTGKLIDFNFRNIDLKEVVSMNDKFNISVNRYNSSGSAGDAFVYGAYAGDAGGGGDGGGGGGGDGG
;
A
#
# COMPACT_ATOMS: atom_id res chain seq x y z
N MET A 1 -3.58 24.91 3.72
CA MET A 1 -3.98 24.70 2.31
C MET A 1 -5.41 24.19 2.30
N ASN A 2 -6.31 24.91 1.63
CA ASN A 2 -7.74 24.58 1.54
C ASN A 2 -8.01 23.62 0.37
N ASN A 3 -7.19 22.58 0.23
CA ASN A 3 -7.22 21.68 -0.93
C ASN A 3 -7.87 20.35 -0.53
N VAL A 4 -8.95 19.97 -1.22
CA VAL A 4 -9.68 18.71 -1.00
C VAL A 4 -9.67 17.88 -2.28
N ILE A 5 -9.24 16.62 -2.18
CA ILE A 5 -9.28 15.67 -3.30
C ILE A 5 -10.67 15.03 -3.33
N ILE A 6 -11.33 15.10 -4.48
CA ILE A 6 -12.63 14.47 -4.71
C ILE A 6 -12.44 13.36 -5.72
N ILE A 7 -12.91 12.15 -5.37
CA ILE A 7 -12.95 11.02 -6.28
C ILE A 7 -14.40 10.74 -6.67
N LYS A 8 -14.63 10.65 -7.97
CA LYS A 8 -15.84 10.10 -8.57
C LYS A 8 -15.47 8.81 -9.30
N LYS A 9 -16.47 8.06 -9.78
CA LYS A 9 -16.29 6.75 -10.42
C LYS A 9 -15.13 6.70 -11.44
N ASN A 10 -15.06 7.71 -12.30
CA ASN A 10 -14.11 7.80 -13.41
C ASN A 10 -13.33 9.12 -13.40
N SER A 11 -13.27 9.83 -12.28
CA SER A 11 -12.50 11.08 -12.24
C SER A 11 -12.00 11.43 -10.86
N ILE A 12 -10.88 12.16 -10.85
CA ILE A 12 -10.29 12.76 -9.66
C ILE A 12 -10.18 14.27 -9.89
N SER A 13 -10.61 15.04 -8.91
CA SER A 13 -10.56 16.50 -8.95
C SER A 13 -9.91 17.05 -7.69
N LEU A 14 -9.27 18.22 -7.83
CA LEU A 14 -8.87 19.03 -6.68
C LEU A 14 -9.84 20.20 -6.52
N LEU A 15 -10.42 20.32 -5.34
CA LEU A 15 -11.27 21.42 -4.93
C LEU A 15 -10.47 22.40 -4.04
N ASP A 16 -10.66 23.70 -4.27
CA ASP A 16 -10.39 24.73 -3.28
C ASP A 16 -11.61 24.85 -2.33
N SER A 17 -11.47 24.46 -1.07
CA SER A 17 -12.57 24.50 -0.10
C SER A 17 -12.89 25.91 0.41
N SER A 18 -12.02 26.90 0.20
CA SER A 18 -12.35 28.29 0.55
C SER A 18 -13.24 28.96 -0.48
N SER A 19 -12.99 28.73 -1.77
CA SER A 19 -13.81 29.27 -2.85
C SER A 19 -14.87 28.29 -3.37
N ASN A 20 -14.89 27.06 -2.85
CA ASN A 20 -15.74 25.97 -3.32
C ASN A 20 -15.64 25.74 -4.84
N SER A 21 -14.42 25.83 -5.39
CA SER A 21 -14.17 25.77 -6.84
C SER A 21 -13.19 24.67 -7.21
N ILE A 22 -13.42 24.00 -8.33
CA ILE A 22 -12.52 22.96 -8.86
C ILE A 22 -11.28 23.64 -9.49
N LYS A 23 -10.08 23.25 -9.05
CA LYS A 23 -8.80 23.69 -9.62
C LYS A 23 -8.45 22.91 -10.88
N TRP A 24 -8.60 21.60 -10.82
CA TRP A 24 -8.38 20.70 -11.96
C TRP A 24 -9.18 19.41 -11.79
N THR A 25 -9.40 18.72 -12.90
CA THR A 25 -10.02 17.40 -12.98
C THR A 25 -9.24 16.54 -13.95
N ILE A 26 -9.03 15.28 -13.59
CA ILE A 26 -8.47 14.24 -14.43
C ILE A 26 -9.57 13.19 -14.63
N GLU A 27 -9.90 12.91 -15.89
CA GLU A 27 -10.73 11.77 -16.25
C GLU A 27 -9.86 10.50 -16.29
N GLU A 28 -10.40 9.41 -15.74
CA GLU A 28 -9.76 8.11 -15.61
C GLU A 28 -10.62 7.04 -16.28
N SER A 29 -10.01 6.32 -17.22
CA SER A 29 -10.68 5.24 -17.95
C SER A 29 -10.75 3.96 -17.12
N ASN A 30 -9.77 3.74 -16.26
CA ASN A 30 -9.73 2.61 -15.34
C ASN A 30 -10.60 2.87 -14.10
N THR A 31 -11.02 1.80 -13.42
CA THR A 31 -11.74 1.93 -12.15
C THR A 31 -10.81 2.48 -11.08
N ILE A 32 -11.15 3.62 -10.48
CA ILE A 32 -10.38 4.18 -9.37
C ILE A 32 -10.63 3.33 -8.13
N LEU A 33 -9.59 2.67 -7.63
CA LEU A 33 -9.63 1.91 -6.39
C LEU A 33 -9.47 2.85 -5.19
N GLY A 34 -8.62 3.86 -5.30
CA GLY A 34 -8.43 4.83 -4.22
C GLY A 34 -7.30 5.79 -4.49
N THR A 35 -7.05 6.68 -3.53
CA THR A 35 -5.89 7.57 -3.55
C THR A 35 -5.22 7.63 -2.20
N TYR A 36 -3.96 8.05 -2.23
CA TYR A 36 -3.23 8.48 -1.05
C TYR A 36 -2.52 9.80 -1.33
N ARG A 37 -2.50 10.68 -0.33
CA ARG A 37 -1.76 11.93 -0.40
C ARG A 37 -0.49 11.85 0.45
N LEU A 38 0.63 12.14 -0.18
CA LEU A 38 1.92 12.38 0.48
C LEU A 38 2.39 13.79 0.13
N ASP A 39 2.27 14.74 1.05
CA ASP A 39 2.62 16.14 0.81
C ASP A 39 1.92 16.74 -0.44
N ASN A 40 2.69 16.98 -1.51
CA ASN A 40 2.23 17.50 -2.80
C ASN A 40 2.02 16.40 -3.84
N TYR A 41 2.10 15.14 -3.46
CA TYR A 41 1.88 14.00 -4.33
C TYR A 41 0.56 13.31 -4.04
N ILE A 42 -0.14 12.92 -5.09
CA ILE A 42 -1.28 12.01 -5.02
C ILE A 42 -0.90 10.71 -5.72
N PHE A 43 -0.88 9.64 -4.95
CA PHE A 43 -0.88 8.29 -5.51
C PHE A 43 -2.30 7.93 -5.91
N LEU A 44 -2.49 7.57 -7.17
CA LEU A 44 -3.76 7.10 -7.71
C LEU A 44 -3.66 5.61 -7.99
N TYR A 45 -4.62 4.85 -7.48
CA TYR A 45 -4.72 3.41 -7.69
C TYR A 45 -5.87 3.10 -8.61
N THR A 46 -5.60 2.39 -9.69
CA THR A 46 -6.60 2.05 -10.69
C THR A 46 -6.59 0.58 -11.03
N PHE A 47 -7.69 0.07 -11.56
CA PHE A 47 -7.86 -1.30 -12.02
C PHE A 47 -8.50 -1.31 -13.40
N ASN A 48 -7.92 -2.06 -14.33
CA ASN A 48 -8.42 -2.12 -15.71
C ASN A 48 -9.63 -3.04 -15.91
N GLY A 49 -10.21 -3.60 -14.84
CA GLY A 49 -11.34 -4.52 -14.94
C GLY A 49 -10.94 -5.99 -15.16
N TRP A 50 -9.65 -6.29 -15.32
CA TRP A 50 -9.16 -7.64 -15.59
C TRP A 50 -8.30 -8.19 -14.45
N THR A 51 -6.98 -8.00 -14.53
CA THR A 51 -6.02 -8.69 -13.65
C THR A 51 -4.99 -7.76 -13.04
N THR A 52 -4.91 -6.51 -13.52
CA THR A 52 -3.79 -5.63 -13.20
C THR A 52 -4.27 -4.36 -12.51
N ASN A 53 -3.75 -4.16 -11.30
CA ASN A 53 -3.81 -2.89 -10.61
C ASN A 53 -2.63 -2.04 -11.04
N TYR A 54 -2.89 -0.76 -11.25
CA TYR A 54 -1.87 0.22 -11.56
C TYR A 54 -1.78 1.28 -10.49
N THR A 55 -0.60 1.87 -10.40
CA THR A 55 -0.33 3.05 -9.61
C THR A 55 0.11 4.17 -10.55
N SER A 56 -0.34 5.38 -10.25
CA SER A 56 0.11 6.61 -10.90
C SER A 56 0.49 7.63 -9.82
N LEU A 57 1.36 8.58 -10.17
CA LEU A 57 1.73 9.69 -9.30
C LEU A 57 1.37 11.01 -9.95
N ILE A 58 0.61 11.81 -9.22
CA ILE A 58 0.09 13.10 -9.68
C ILE A 58 0.65 14.20 -8.79
N ASP A 59 1.11 15.28 -9.39
CA ASP A 59 1.39 16.54 -8.70
C ASP A 59 0.06 17.17 -8.26
N LEU A 60 -0.10 17.38 -6.95
CA LEU A 60 -1.30 17.94 -6.34
C LEU A 60 -1.63 19.32 -6.91
N ASN A 61 -0.64 20.17 -7.17
CA ASN A 61 -0.89 21.57 -7.51
C ASN A 61 -1.34 21.74 -8.97
N THR A 62 -0.83 20.90 -9.86
CA THR A 62 -1.01 21.01 -11.31
C THR A 62 -1.92 19.96 -11.91
N GLY A 63 -2.16 18.84 -11.20
CA GLY A 63 -2.88 17.69 -11.74
C GLY A 63 -2.11 16.93 -12.81
N LYS A 64 -0.82 17.22 -13.02
CA LYS A 64 0.02 16.53 -14.00
C LYS A 64 0.57 15.25 -13.42
N PHE A 65 0.69 14.22 -14.27
CA PHE A 65 1.35 12.98 -13.90
C PHE A 65 2.86 13.14 -13.94
N TYR A 66 3.51 12.70 -12.87
CA TYR A 66 4.94 12.38 -12.88
C TYR A 66 5.18 11.06 -13.63
N TRP A 67 4.36 10.06 -13.34
CA TRP A 67 4.27 8.80 -14.06
C TRP A 67 2.86 8.22 -13.94
N ARG A 68 2.50 7.38 -14.92
CA ARG A 68 1.16 6.83 -15.05
C ARG A 68 1.20 5.31 -15.26
N ASP A 69 0.18 4.64 -14.74
CA ASP A 69 -0.17 3.26 -15.00
C ASP A 69 0.97 2.25 -14.76
N LYS A 70 1.74 2.44 -13.68
CA LYS A 70 2.83 1.55 -13.33
C LYS A 70 2.31 0.35 -12.54
N SER A 71 2.60 -0.87 -13.02
CA SER A 71 2.26 -2.10 -12.31
C SER A 71 3.33 -2.45 -11.27
N LEU A 72 3.13 -1.98 -10.03
CA LEU A 72 4.06 -2.21 -8.92
C LEU A 72 3.82 -3.53 -8.17
N SER A 73 2.63 -4.13 -8.34
CA SER A 73 2.26 -5.41 -7.71
C SER A 73 2.50 -5.46 -6.19
N ILE A 74 2.21 -4.34 -5.50
CA ILE A 74 2.44 -4.14 -4.07
C ILE A 74 1.52 -5.05 -3.23
N VAL A 75 2.06 -5.62 -2.15
CA VAL A 75 1.33 -6.51 -1.22
C VAL A 75 1.63 -6.22 0.26
N SER A 76 2.55 -5.32 0.56
CA SER A 76 2.80 -4.80 1.92
C SER A 76 2.28 -3.38 2.06
N ASN A 77 2.41 -2.83 3.27
CA ASN A 77 2.46 -1.38 3.45
C ASN A 77 3.59 -0.74 2.61
N CYS A 78 3.44 0.56 2.33
CA CYS A 78 4.47 1.38 1.71
C CYS A 78 5.07 2.37 2.72
N ILE A 79 6.37 2.59 2.62
CA ILE A 79 7.08 3.64 3.36
C ILE A 79 7.56 4.69 2.38
N ALA A 80 7.37 5.96 2.70
CA ALA A 80 7.97 7.07 1.96
C ALA A 80 8.94 7.87 2.84
N ILE A 81 10.21 7.91 2.44
CA ILE A 81 11.28 8.62 3.15
C ILE A 81 12.37 9.02 2.14
N ASP A 82 12.94 10.22 2.29
CA ASP A 82 14.07 10.74 1.50
C ASP A 82 13.90 10.58 -0.03
N ASN A 83 12.76 11.05 -0.55
CA ASN A 83 12.34 10.98 -1.96
C ASN A 83 12.23 9.56 -2.53
N LYS A 84 12.06 8.55 -1.67
CA LYS A 84 11.95 7.15 -2.08
C LYS A 84 10.72 6.50 -1.49
N ILE A 85 10.20 5.51 -2.20
CA ILE A 85 9.15 4.61 -1.73
C ILE A 85 9.75 3.22 -1.56
N TYR A 86 9.41 2.58 -0.46
CA TYR A 86 9.77 1.20 -0.17
C TYR A 86 8.51 0.35 -0.02
N PHE A 87 8.50 -0.81 -0.64
CA PHE A 87 7.38 -1.74 -0.58
C PHE A 87 7.83 -3.17 -0.88
N VAL A 88 6.92 -4.12 -0.67
CA VAL A 88 7.10 -5.53 -1.03
C VAL A 88 6.12 -5.90 -2.11
N ASN A 89 6.59 -6.62 -3.13
CA ASN A 89 5.74 -7.08 -4.22
C ASN A 89 5.32 -8.56 -4.07
N LYS A 90 4.40 -9.01 -4.94
CA LYS A 90 3.95 -10.42 -5.03
C LYS A 90 5.06 -11.46 -5.19
N LYS A 91 6.27 -11.06 -5.61
CA LYS A 91 7.44 -11.93 -5.74
C LYS A 91 8.29 -12.02 -4.46
N PHE A 92 7.85 -11.42 -3.35
CA PHE A 92 8.60 -11.28 -2.09
C PHE A 92 9.89 -10.47 -2.23
N LYS A 93 9.93 -9.54 -3.18
CA LYS A 93 11.04 -8.60 -3.29
C LYS A 93 10.70 -7.34 -2.54
N ILE A 94 11.63 -6.88 -1.71
CA ILE A 94 11.65 -5.54 -1.16
C ILE A 94 12.20 -4.63 -2.25
N ILE A 95 11.43 -3.61 -2.62
CA ILE A 95 11.74 -2.73 -3.74
C ILE A 95 11.83 -1.30 -3.22
N SER A 96 12.80 -0.55 -3.73
CA SER A 96 12.83 0.90 -3.61
C SER A 96 12.69 1.56 -4.97
N ILE A 97 11.84 2.57 -5.06
CA ILE A 97 11.72 3.44 -6.24
C ILE A 97 11.90 4.90 -5.83
N GLU A 98 12.43 5.73 -6.72
CA GLU A 98 12.38 7.19 -6.55
C GLU A 98 10.92 7.66 -6.76
N ILE A 99 10.43 8.56 -5.92
CA ILE A 99 9.04 9.05 -5.97
C ILE A 99 8.75 9.68 -7.32
N GLU A 100 9.45 10.74 -7.72
CA GLU A 100 9.09 11.54 -8.89
C GLU A 100 9.33 10.83 -10.24
N SER A 101 10.47 10.18 -10.46
CA SER A 101 10.66 9.46 -11.74
C SER A 101 9.96 8.11 -11.77
N GLY A 102 9.59 7.58 -10.61
CA GLY A 102 9.13 6.20 -10.47
C GLY A 102 10.20 5.17 -10.82
N LYS A 103 11.47 5.54 -11.05
CA LYS A 103 12.52 4.57 -11.42
C LYS A 103 12.86 3.67 -10.24
N GLU A 104 13.08 2.40 -10.53
CA GLU A 104 13.59 1.45 -9.55
C GLU A 104 15.03 1.79 -9.19
N ILE A 105 15.31 1.82 -7.89
CA ILE A 105 16.63 2.03 -7.32
C ILE A 105 17.27 0.68 -7.03
N PHE A 106 16.51 -0.20 -6.38
CA PHE A 106 16.90 -1.59 -6.15
C PHE A 106 15.68 -2.49 -5.94
N GLU A 107 15.90 -3.79 -6.11
CA GLU A 107 15.03 -4.85 -5.65
C GLU A 107 15.88 -5.93 -4.96
N GLU A 108 15.44 -6.46 -3.83
CA GLU A 108 16.14 -7.53 -3.13
C GLU A 108 15.15 -8.55 -2.56
N LYS A 109 15.45 -9.84 -2.71
CA LYS A 109 14.50 -10.89 -2.33
C LYS A 109 14.56 -11.11 -0.82
N PHE A 110 13.41 -11.08 -0.16
CA PHE A 110 13.35 -11.40 1.26
C PHE A 110 13.85 -12.85 1.50
N PRO A 111 14.90 -13.05 2.30
CA PRO A 111 15.64 -14.31 2.34
C PRO A 111 14.84 -15.44 2.98
N TYR A 112 13.87 -15.11 3.84
CA TYR A 112 13.08 -16.08 4.60
C TYR A 112 11.76 -16.47 3.92
N LYS A 113 11.61 -16.20 2.61
CA LYS A 113 10.45 -16.69 1.84
C LYS A 113 10.43 -18.21 1.86
N LYS A 114 9.35 -18.79 2.39
CA LYS A 114 9.05 -20.22 2.26
C LYS A 114 8.18 -20.47 1.03
N TRP A 115 8.39 -21.59 0.35
CA TRP A 115 7.64 -21.93 -0.88
C TRP A 115 6.12 -22.04 -0.65
N TYR A 116 5.70 -22.40 0.56
CA TYR A 116 4.30 -22.56 0.96
C TYR A 116 3.70 -21.34 1.68
N SER A 117 4.49 -20.28 1.92
CA SER A 117 4.02 -19.14 2.72
C SER A 117 3.63 -17.97 1.84
N SER A 118 2.42 -17.46 2.06
CA SER A 118 1.93 -16.18 1.50
C SER A 118 2.10 -15.02 2.48
N VAL A 119 2.94 -15.16 3.53
CA VAL A 119 3.17 -14.12 4.53
C VAL A 119 4.27 -13.19 4.05
N TYR A 120 3.89 -12.09 3.40
CA TYR A 120 4.83 -11.06 2.95
C TYR A 120 5.36 -10.25 4.14
N PRO A 121 6.66 -9.89 4.14
CA PRO A 121 7.18 -8.98 5.15
C PRO A 121 6.47 -7.63 5.08
N GLN A 122 6.22 -7.05 6.25
CA GLN A 122 5.85 -5.66 6.41
C GLN A 122 7.11 -4.82 6.58
N LEU A 123 7.00 -3.52 6.35
CA LEU A 123 8.10 -2.58 6.49
C LEU A 123 7.86 -1.63 7.67
N VAL A 124 8.92 -1.23 8.36
CA VAL A 124 8.87 -0.14 9.36
C VAL A 124 10.18 0.64 9.36
N VAL A 125 10.13 1.94 9.60
CA VAL A 125 11.28 2.77 9.93
C VAL A 125 11.49 2.75 11.45
N TYR A 126 12.60 2.17 11.87
CA TYR A 126 13.02 2.08 13.27
C TYR A 126 14.39 2.71 13.43
N ASP A 127 14.47 3.82 14.19
CA ASP A 127 15.72 4.55 14.42
C ASP A 127 16.47 4.88 13.10
N GLY A 128 15.72 5.47 12.16
CA GLY A 128 16.20 5.85 10.82
C GLY A 128 16.51 4.69 9.87
N LYS A 129 16.31 3.44 10.29
CA LYS A 129 16.59 2.24 9.50
C LYS A 129 15.29 1.65 8.99
N ILE A 130 15.28 1.21 7.75
CA ILE A 130 14.16 0.46 7.20
C ILE A 130 14.34 -1.00 7.59
N LEU A 131 13.36 -1.55 8.29
CA LEU A 131 13.30 -2.96 8.65
C LEU A 131 12.19 -3.63 7.87
N ALA A 132 12.49 -4.82 7.33
CA ALA A 132 11.49 -5.71 6.75
C ALA A 132 11.28 -6.88 7.70
N TYR A 133 10.04 -7.07 8.18
CA TYR A 133 9.75 -7.99 9.26
C TYR A 133 8.51 -8.85 9.02
N THR A 134 8.52 -10.01 9.64
CA THR A 134 7.40 -10.95 9.79
C THR A 134 7.28 -11.30 11.28
N LYS A 135 6.28 -12.09 11.68
CA LYS A 135 6.18 -12.61 13.06
C LYS A 135 7.39 -13.46 13.53
N LYS A 136 8.34 -13.79 12.64
CA LYS A 136 9.47 -14.69 12.95
C LYS A 136 10.85 -14.17 12.54
N ASN A 137 10.92 -13.36 11.49
CA ASN A 137 12.18 -12.92 10.91
C ASN A 137 12.16 -11.42 10.70
N ILE A 138 13.31 -10.78 10.85
CA ILE A 138 13.51 -9.37 10.57
C ILE A 138 14.88 -9.15 9.95
N VAL A 139 14.94 -8.25 8.97
CA VAL A 139 16.18 -7.79 8.36
C VAL A 139 16.15 -6.27 8.28
N LYS A 140 17.33 -5.67 8.38
CA LYS A 140 17.56 -4.28 8.02
C LYS A 140 17.83 -4.18 6.53
N VAL A 141 17.20 -3.23 5.87
CA VAL A 141 17.47 -2.88 4.47
C VAL A 141 18.53 -1.78 4.45
N ASP A 142 19.64 -2.02 3.76
CA ASP A 142 20.62 -0.99 3.46
C ASP A 142 20.06 -0.05 2.39
N ILE A 143 19.85 1.23 2.75
CA ILE A 143 19.14 2.18 1.89
C ILE A 143 19.92 2.60 0.64
N HIS A 144 21.23 2.34 0.59
CA HIS A 144 22.09 2.72 -0.52
C HIS A 144 22.28 1.57 -1.51
N THR A 145 22.36 0.34 -0.99
CA THR A 145 22.70 -0.85 -1.79
C THR A 145 21.55 -1.84 -1.95
N GLY A 146 20.49 -1.72 -1.15
CA GLY A 146 19.38 -2.69 -1.09
C GLY A 146 19.71 -3.98 -0.34
N LYS A 147 20.97 -4.19 0.07
CA LYS A 147 21.39 -5.41 0.78
C LYS A 147 20.62 -5.59 2.08
N LEU A 148 20.27 -6.84 2.37
CA LEU A 148 19.57 -7.23 3.59
C LEU A 148 20.59 -7.69 4.63
N ILE A 149 20.52 -7.09 5.81
CA ILE A 149 21.43 -7.33 6.92
C ILE A 149 20.61 -7.87 8.09
N ASP A 150 21.07 -8.96 8.70
CA ASP A 150 20.41 -9.55 9.87
C ASP A 150 20.19 -8.50 10.97
N PHE A 151 19.02 -8.54 11.58
CA PHE A 151 18.63 -7.64 12.64
C PHE A 151 17.92 -8.43 13.74
N ASN A 152 18.02 -7.97 14.99
CA ASN A 152 17.26 -8.51 16.11
C ASN A 152 16.94 -7.38 17.08
N PHE A 153 15.71 -7.39 17.61
CA PHE A 153 15.38 -6.54 18.74
C PHE A 153 15.99 -7.12 20.02
N ARG A 154 16.42 -6.25 20.94
CA ARG A 154 16.96 -6.70 22.24
C ARG A 154 15.86 -7.20 23.17
N ASN A 155 14.71 -6.53 23.19
CA ASN A 155 13.65 -6.73 24.19
C ASN A 155 12.25 -6.85 23.56
N ILE A 156 12.14 -7.30 22.31
CA ILE A 156 10.86 -7.47 21.60
C ILE A 156 10.84 -8.85 20.97
N ASP A 157 9.88 -9.70 21.36
CA ASP A 157 9.57 -10.92 20.63
C ASP A 157 8.66 -10.58 19.44
N LEU A 158 9.17 -10.78 18.22
CA LEU A 158 8.42 -10.56 16.98
C LEU A 158 7.11 -11.35 16.89
N LYS A 159 6.99 -12.48 17.61
CA LYS A 159 5.77 -13.30 17.59
C LYS A 159 4.59 -12.60 18.28
N GLU A 160 4.88 -11.76 19.26
CA GLU A 160 3.88 -10.99 20.02
C GLU A 160 3.50 -9.69 19.32
N VAL A 161 4.29 -9.26 18.34
CA VAL A 161 4.04 -8.04 17.57
C VAL A 161 2.88 -8.27 16.60
N VAL A 162 1.76 -7.60 16.86
CA VAL A 162 0.60 -7.58 15.96
C VAL A 162 0.80 -6.60 14.80
N SER A 163 1.35 -5.42 15.08
CA SER A 163 1.69 -4.41 14.06
C SER A 163 2.80 -3.48 14.53
N MET A 164 3.52 -2.88 13.58
CA MET A 164 4.41 -1.75 13.82
C MET A 164 4.06 -0.66 12.82
N ASN A 165 4.07 0.59 13.27
CA ASN A 165 3.76 1.73 12.43
C ASN A 165 4.66 2.91 12.82
N ASP A 166 4.92 3.75 11.83
CA ASP A 166 5.71 4.97 11.96
C ASP A 166 5.12 6.08 11.08
N LYS A 167 5.63 7.30 11.24
CA LYS A 167 5.17 8.48 10.49
C LYS A 167 5.40 8.43 8.97
N PHE A 168 6.25 7.53 8.50
CA PHE A 168 6.61 7.37 7.09
C PHE A 168 5.71 6.35 6.37
N ASN A 169 4.83 5.66 7.11
CA ASN A 169 3.85 4.76 6.53
C ASN A 169 2.81 5.55 5.73
N ILE A 170 2.62 5.11 4.49
CA ILE A 170 1.57 5.60 3.62
C ILE A 170 0.21 5.08 4.12
N SER A 171 -0.62 5.96 4.67
CA SER A 171 -1.96 5.64 5.19
C SER A 171 -3.07 5.99 4.20
N VAL A 172 -3.78 4.98 3.68
CA VAL A 172 -4.83 5.17 2.68
C VAL A 172 -6.12 5.70 3.32
N ASN A 173 -6.65 6.79 2.79
CA ASN A 173 -8.01 7.23 3.11
C ASN A 173 -8.97 6.64 2.07
N ARG A 174 -9.79 5.66 2.47
CA ARG A 174 -10.84 5.08 1.61
C ARG A 174 -12.20 5.13 2.30
N TYR A 175 -13.25 5.27 1.50
CA TYR A 175 -14.60 4.86 1.92
C TYR A 175 -14.68 3.33 1.89
N ASN A 176 -14.97 2.72 3.03
CA ASN A 176 -15.28 1.30 3.11
C ASN A 176 -16.65 1.06 2.48
N SER A 177 -16.72 0.64 1.22
CA SER A 177 -17.95 0.06 0.68
C SER A 177 -18.05 -1.38 1.17
N SER A 178 -19.00 -1.67 2.03
CA SER A 178 -19.34 -3.04 2.46
C SER A 178 -19.72 -3.88 1.23
N GLY A 179 -18.85 -4.77 0.77
CA GLY A 179 -19.30 -5.79 -0.19
C GLY A 179 -18.29 -6.44 -1.13
N SER A 180 -17.00 -6.08 -1.16
CA SER A 180 -16.06 -6.80 -2.03
C SER A 180 -14.83 -7.28 -1.26
N ALA A 181 -14.62 -8.60 -1.27
CA ALA A 181 -13.43 -9.25 -0.72
C ALA A 181 -12.12 -8.81 -1.41
N GLY A 182 -12.19 -7.94 -2.43
CA GLY A 182 -11.06 -7.28 -3.08
C GLY A 182 -10.53 -6.05 -2.35
N ASP A 183 -11.24 -5.54 -1.33
CA ASP A 183 -10.92 -4.24 -0.71
C ASP A 183 -9.78 -4.27 0.31
N ALA A 184 -9.47 -5.45 0.88
CA ALA A 184 -8.31 -5.66 1.75
C ALA A 184 -6.97 -5.64 0.99
N PHE A 185 -7.00 -5.69 -0.35
CA PHE A 185 -5.79 -5.83 -1.17
C PHE A 185 -5.13 -4.50 -1.53
N VAL A 186 -5.78 -3.36 -1.30
CA VAL A 186 -5.26 -2.12 -1.86
C VAL A 186 -3.96 -1.72 -1.17
N TYR A 187 -3.75 -1.99 0.14
CA TYR A 187 -2.46 -1.68 0.81
C TYR A 187 -2.02 -2.58 1.96
N GLY A 188 -2.46 -3.83 2.07
CA GLY A 188 -1.93 -4.74 3.11
C GLY A 188 -2.16 -4.29 4.56
N ALA A 189 -2.80 -3.15 4.79
CA ALA A 189 -3.38 -2.76 6.05
C ALA A 189 -4.48 -3.79 6.33
N TYR A 190 -4.16 -4.74 7.19
CA TYR A 190 -5.03 -5.82 7.68
C TYR A 190 -5.24 -7.04 6.77
N ALA A 191 -4.23 -7.44 5.98
CA ALA A 191 -4.12 -8.83 5.50
C ALA A 191 -3.34 -9.75 6.45
N GLY A 192 -2.99 -9.25 7.65
CA GLY A 192 -2.50 -10.07 8.76
C GLY A 192 -3.69 -10.68 9.51
N ASP A 193 -3.80 -12.01 9.48
CA ASP A 193 -4.80 -12.84 10.17
C ASP A 193 -6.24 -12.86 9.63
N ALA A 194 -6.44 -12.92 8.30
CA ALA A 194 -7.63 -13.61 7.75
C ALA A 194 -7.49 -15.15 7.82
N GLY A 195 -6.93 -15.63 8.94
CA GLY A 195 -6.80 -17.03 9.30
C GLY A 195 -7.73 -17.34 10.48
N GLY A 196 -9.03 -17.28 10.24
CA GLY A 196 -10.07 -17.92 11.04
C GLY A 196 -11.05 -18.49 10.02
N GLY A 197 -10.95 -19.78 9.70
CA GLY A 197 -11.64 -20.77 10.51
C GLY A 197 -13.07 -20.81 10.01
N GLY A 198 -13.30 -21.59 8.96
CA GLY A 198 -14.65 -21.87 8.53
C GLY A 198 -15.38 -22.62 9.62
N ASP A 199 -16.56 -22.14 9.97
CA ASP A 199 -17.63 -22.98 10.47
C ASP A 199 -18.84 -22.67 9.60
N GLY A 200 -19.09 -23.56 8.64
CA GLY A 200 -20.37 -23.68 7.97
C GLY A 200 -21.40 -24.12 9.01
N GLY A 201 -22.00 -23.14 9.69
CA GLY A 201 -23.17 -23.35 10.53
C GLY A 201 -24.37 -23.66 9.65
N GLY A 202 -24.79 -24.91 9.64
CA GLY A 202 -25.97 -25.40 8.93
C GLY A 202 -27.22 -24.63 9.34
N GLY A 203 -27.91 -24.08 8.35
CA GLY A 203 -29.26 -23.56 8.50
C GLY A 203 -30.24 -24.71 8.69
N GLY A 204 -30.54 -25.04 9.93
CA GLY A 204 -31.81 -25.65 10.30
C GLY A 204 -32.87 -24.55 10.35
N GLY A 205 -33.77 -24.54 9.39
CA GLY A 205 -34.95 -23.69 9.38
C GLY A 205 -36.14 -24.54 8.94
N GLY A 206 -36.89 -25.04 9.93
CA GLY A 206 -38.16 -25.71 9.72
C GLY A 206 -39.31 -24.73 9.46
N ASP A 207 -40.25 -25.26 8.70
CA ASP A 207 -41.70 -25.08 8.69
C ASP A 207 -42.34 -23.70 8.48
N GLY A 208 -43.20 -23.68 7.46
CA GLY A 208 -44.24 -22.69 7.24
C GLY A 208 -44.97 -22.90 5.91
N GLY A 209 -45.88 -23.88 5.86
CA GLY A 209 -46.78 -24.14 4.72
C GLY A 209 -47.41 -25.53 4.73
#